data_AF-A0A1S1LI51-F1
#
_entry.id   AF-A0A1S1LI51-F1
#
_cell.length_a   1.000
_cell.length_b   1.000
_cell.length_c   1.000
_cell.angle_alpha   90.00
_cell.angle_beta   90.00
_cell.angle_gamma   90.00
#
_symmetry.space_group_name_H-M   'P 1'
#
loop_
_entity.id
_entity.type
_entity.pdbx_description
1 polymer ?
#
loop_
_entity_poly.entity_id
_entity_poly.type
_entity_poly.pdbx_seq_one_letter_code
_entity_poly.pdbx_strand_id
1 'polypeptide(L)'
;MERLIRDFFEWSNLYLAIPLGLIGFLVAIFQIVQAKRAADRAEVKAGEAKTAAEAAKFAAESARSQFKTMSVTVLLPQLRSLEDAVERAIQDQNLTLLLHLLQDWRWHASACRQYLDESIEAEAKAMTDIQKSVTAVTDLKPKLLAFKGETDWVQATGRVRKTITGVTANLGALTAQNTVKEPK
;
A
#
# COMPACT_ATOMS: atom_id res chain seq x y z
N MET A 1 -35.45 25.39 -80.57
CA MET A 1 -34.50 24.29 -80.37
C MET A 1 -33.75 24.44 -79.04
N GLU A 2 -33.31 25.65 -78.68
CA GLU A 2 -32.66 25.95 -77.38
C GLU A 2 -33.46 25.59 -76.12
N ARG A 3 -34.78 25.84 -76.06
CA ARG A 3 -35.60 25.51 -74.88
C ARG A 3 -35.69 24.00 -74.61
N LEU A 4 -35.93 23.19 -75.64
CA LEU A 4 -36.05 21.73 -75.51
C LEU A 4 -34.76 21.07 -75.02
N ILE A 5 -33.60 21.58 -75.43
CA ILE A 5 -32.30 21.07 -74.99
C ILE A 5 -32.07 21.40 -73.51
N ARG A 6 -32.46 22.62 -73.08
CA ARG A 6 -32.34 23.05 -71.68
C ARG A 6 -33.25 22.24 -70.76
N ASP A 7 -34.50 22.03 -71.16
CA ASP A 7 -35.49 21.25 -70.39
C ASP A 7 -35.07 19.77 -70.28
N PHE A 8 -34.47 19.19 -71.33
CA PHE A 8 -33.94 17.83 -71.28
C PHE A 8 -32.72 17.70 -70.35
N PHE A 9 -31.83 18.69 -70.35
CA PHE A 9 -30.67 18.71 -69.43
C PHE A 9 -31.09 18.93 -67.98
N GLU A 10 -32.05 19.82 -67.71
CA GLU A 10 -32.60 20.01 -66.36
C GLU A 10 -33.33 18.77 -65.86
N TRP A 11 -34.14 18.11 -66.71
CA TRP A 11 -34.83 16.88 -66.36
C TRP A 11 -33.85 15.72 -66.12
N SER A 12 -32.84 15.55 -66.98
CA SER A 12 -31.82 14.50 -66.82
C SER A 12 -30.96 14.73 -65.57
N ASN A 13 -30.61 15.98 -65.28
CA ASN A 13 -29.87 16.34 -64.07
C ASN A 13 -30.71 16.08 -62.81
N LEU A 14 -32.01 16.41 -62.83
CA LEU A 14 -32.92 16.12 -61.72
C LEU A 14 -33.12 14.61 -61.52
N TYR A 15 -33.26 13.85 -62.61
CA TYR A 15 -33.50 12.41 -62.57
C TYR A 15 -32.24 11.60 -62.20
N LEU A 16 -31.03 12.10 -62.51
CA LEU A 16 -29.77 11.53 -62.06
C LEU A 16 -29.43 11.95 -60.62
N ALA A 17 -29.81 13.15 -60.19
CA ALA A 17 -29.54 13.66 -58.84
C ALA A 17 -30.32 12.90 -57.75
N ILE A 18 -31.54 12.45 -58.03
CA ILE A 18 -32.37 11.68 -57.08
C ILE A 18 -31.73 10.33 -56.67
N PRO A 19 -31.34 9.43 -57.60
CA PRO A 19 -30.69 8.16 -57.26
C PRO A 19 -29.31 8.35 -56.65
N LEU A 20 -28.53 9.36 -57.09
CA LEU A 20 -27.25 9.70 -56.48
C LEU A 20 -27.41 10.17 -55.03
N GLY A 21 -28.43 11.00 -54.75
CA GLY A 21 -28.78 11.43 -53.40
C GLY A 21 -29.20 10.27 -52.48
N LEU A 22 -29.96 9.31 -53.00
CA LEU A 22 -30.34 8.10 -52.26
C LEU A 22 -29.15 7.20 -51.92
N ILE A 23 -28.20 7.03 -52.85
CA ILE A 23 -26.96 6.28 -52.60
C ILE A 23 -26.13 6.98 -51.52
N GLY A 24 -25.96 8.30 -51.61
CA GLY A 24 -25.26 9.10 -50.59
C GLY A 24 -25.91 8.98 -49.20
N PHE A 25 -27.24 9.00 -49.14
CA PHE A 25 -28.00 8.83 -47.89
C PHE A 25 -27.84 7.43 -47.28
N LEU A 26 -27.88 6.38 -48.09
CA LEU A 26 -27.67 5.00 -47.62
C LEU A 26 -26.25 4.77 -47.09
N VAL A 27 -25.23 5.35 -47.73
CA VAL A 27 -23.85 5.33 -47.24
C VAL A 27 -23.72 6.05 -45.90
N ALA A 28 -24.36 7.20 -45.75
CA ALA A 28 -24.36 7.95 -44.50
C ALA A 28 -25.04 7.16 -43.36
N ILE A 29 -26.19 6.51 -43.62
CA ILE A 29 -26.84 5.63 -42.65
C ILE A 29 -25.92 4.47 -42.25
N PHE A 30 -25.26 3.84 -43.22
CA PHE A 30 -24.37 2.72 -42.95
C PHE A 30 -23.17 3.14 -42.08
N GLN A 31 -22.58 4.31 -42.34
CA GLN A 31 -21.51 4.88 -41.53
C GLN A 31 -21.97 5.20 -40.10
N ILE A 32 -23.17 5.75 -39.93
CA ILE A 32 -23.76 6.04 -38.60
C ILE A 32 -23.99 4.74 -37.82
N VAL A 33 -24.49 3.68 -38.48
CA VAL A 33 -24.71 2.37 -37.84
C VAL A 33 -23.38 1.74 -37.43
N GLN A 34 -22.33 1.83 -38.25
CA GLN A 34 -21.00 1.35 -37.87
C GLN A 34 -20.41 2.15 -36.70
N ALA A 35 -20.55 3.48 -36.70
CA ALA A 35 -20.07 4.34 -35.62
C ALA A 35 -20.76 4.01 -34.30
N LYS A 36 -22.08 3.78 -34.29
CA LYS A 36 -22.79 3.31 -33.08
C LYS A 36 -22.26 1.98 -32.57
N ARG A 37 -22.11 0.98 -33.46
CA ARG A 37 -21.55 -0.34 -33.07
C ARG A 37 -20.10 -0.27 -32.60
N ALA A 38 -19.33 0.73 -33.02
CA ALA A 38 -17.98 0.96 -32.53
C ALA A 38 -17.99 1.64 -31.15
N ALA A 39 -18.90 2.60 -30.93
CA ALA A 39 -19.11 3.26 -29.64
C ALA A 39 -19.59 2.27 -28.58
N ASP A 40 -20.60 1.44 -28.88
CA ASP A 40 -21.12 0.42 -27.96
C ASP A 40 -20.02 -0.59 -27.55
N ARG A 41 -19.16 -0.98 -28.50
CA ARG A 41 -18.02 -1.87 -28.23
C ARG A 41 -16.91 -1.19 -27.43
N ALA A 42 -16.72 0.11 -27.59
CA ALA A 42 -15.77 0.88 -26.80
C ALA A 42 -16.26 1.05 -25.35
N GLU A 43 -17.56 1.26 -25.14
CA GLU A 43 -18.17 1.35 -23.81
C GLU A 43 -18.05 0.02 -23.04
N VAL A 44 -18.35 -1.11 -23.68
CA VAL A 44 -18.19 -2.45 -23.07
C VAL A 44 -16.72 -2.69 -22.69
N LYS A 45 -15.77 -2.41 -23.59
CA LYS A 45 -14.33 -2.55 -23.29
C LYS A 45 -13.84 -1.62 -22.19
N ALA A 46 -14.38 -0.40 -22.11
CA ALA A 46 -14.06 0.55 -21.04
C ALA A 46 -14.61 0.05 -19.69
N GLY A 47 -15.81 -0.53 -19.68
CA GLY A 47 -16.38 -1.19 -18.51
C GLY A 47 -15.53 -2.37 -18.03
N GLU A 48 -15.17 -3.29 -18.94
CA GLU A 48 -14.30 -4.44 -18.63
C GLU A 48 -12.92 -4.00 -18.12
N ALA A 49 -12.31 -2.98 -18.73
CA ALA A 49 -11.03 -2.43 -18.29
C ALA A 49 -11.12 -1.80 -16.90
N LYS A 50 -12.24 -1.12 -16.57
CA LYS A 50 -12.47 -0.58 -15.23
C LYS A 50 -12.62 -1.68 -14.20
N THR A 51 -13.40 -2.72 -14.50
CA THR A 51 -13.56 -3.88 -13.60
C THR A 51 -12.23 -4.62 -13.39
N ALA A 52 -11.44 -4.81 -14.45
CA ALA A 52 -10.10 -5.39 -14.34
C ALA A 52 -9.15 -4.51 -13.52
N ALA A 53 -9.22 -3.18 -13.67
CA ALA A 53 -8.43 -2.25 -12.88
C ALA A 53 -8.84 -2.25 -11.39
N GLU A 54 -10.14 -2.32 -11.10
CA GLU A 54 -10.65 -2.45 -9.73
C GLU A 54 -10.24 -3.78 -9.10
N ALA A 55 -10.32 -4.89 -9.84
CA ALA A 55 -9.84 -6.20 -9.39
C ALA A 55 -8.32 -6.21 -9.16
N ALA A 56 -7.53 -5.59 -10.05
CA ALA A 56 -6.09 -5.45 -9.89
C ALA A 56 -5.74 -4.58 -8.69
N LYS A 57 -6.49 -3.50 -8.45
CA LYS A 57 -6.33 -2.65 -7.27
C LYS A 57 -6.61 -3.43 -5.99
N PHE A 58 -7.70 -4.18 -5.93
CA PHE A 58 -8.05 -5.02 -4.79
C PHE A 58 -6.99 -6.11 -4.55
N ALA A 59 -6.52 -6.78 -5.61
CA ALA A 59 -5.46 -7.78 -5.52
C ALA A 59 -4.13 -7.16 -5.04
N ALA A 60 -3.78 -5.96 -5.50
CA ALA A 60 -2.59 -5.25 -5.06
C ALA A 60 -2.70 -4.80 -3.59
N GLU A 61 -3.86 -4.33 -3.15
CA GLU A 61 -4.13 -3.98 -1.75
C GLU A 61 -4.06 -5.21 -0.85
N SER A 62 -4.65 -6.33 -1.28
CA SER A 62 -4.58 -7.62 -0.58
C SER A 62 -3.15 -8.15 -0.49
N ALA A 63 -2.40 -8.15 -1.59
CA ALA A 63 -0.99 -8.56 -1.62
C ALA A 63 -0.12 -7.66 -0.73
N ARG A 64 -0.38 -6.34 -0.71
CA ARG A 64 0.31 -5.40 0.19
C ARG A 64 -0.01 -5.68 1.65
N SER A 65 -1.25 -6.00 1.97
CA SER A 65 -1.67 -6.39 3.34
C SER A 65 -0.96 -7.67 3.78
N GLN A 66 -0.96 -8.73 2.95
CA GLN A 66 -0.25 -9.97 3.24
C GLN A 66 1.26 -9.75 3.41
N PHE A 67 1.87 -8.95 2.53
CA PHE A 67 3.30 -8.62 2.63
C PHE A 67 3.63 -7.88 3.93
N LYS A 68 2.78 -6.95 4.38
CA LYS A 68 2.93 -6.26 5.67
C LYS A 68 2.87 -7.26 6.83
N THR A 69 1.87 -8.15 6.85
CA THR A 69 1.71 -9.16 7.90
C THR A 69 2.90 -10.13 7.95
N MET A 70 3.37 -10.60 6.80
CA MET A 70 4.56 -11.44 6.71
C MET A 70 5.81 -10.70 7.19
N SER A 71 5.97 -9.43 6.82
CA SER A 71 7.12 -8.61 7.23
C SER A 71 7.19 -8.44 8.75
N VAL A 72 6.07 -8.16 9.41
CA VAL A 72 6.03 -8.09 10.89
C VAL A 72 6.35 -9.44 11.53
N THR A 73 5.86 -10.53 10.95
CA THR A 73 6.12 -11.90 11.45
C THR A 73 7.60 -12.28 11.35
N VAL A 74 8.30 -11.84 10.30
CA VAL A 74 9.74 -12.06 10.13
C VAL A 74 10.58 -11.15 11.04
N LEU A 75 10.15 -9.91 11.27
CA LEU A 75 10.88 -8.96 12.10
C LEU A 75 10.73 -9.22 13.60
N LEU A 76 9.63 -9.84 14.04
CA LEU A 76 9.40 -10.11 15.46
C LEU A 76 10.48 -11.01 16.11
N PRO A 77 10.91 -12.13 15.51
CA PRO A 77 12.05 -12.91 16.02
C PRO A 77 13.33 -12.09 16.16
N GLN A 78 13.61 -11.19 15.20
CA GLN A 78 14.78 -10.32 15.25
C GLN A 78 14.68 -9.32 16.42
N LEU A 79 13.51 -8.72 16.62
CA LEU A 79 13.25 -7.84 17.75
C LEU A 79 13.41 -8.58 19.09
N ARG A 80 12.89 -9.80 19.23
CA ARG A 80 13.09 -10.60 20.45
C ARG A 80 14.57 -10.91 20.71
N SER A 81 15.32 -11.27 19.67
CA SER A 81 16.76 -11.49 19.81
C SER A 81 17.49 -10.21 20.23
N LEU A 82 17.07 -9.04 19.75
CA LEU A 82 17.63 -7.74 20.17
C LEU A 82 17.25 -7.40 21.61
N GLU A 83 16.02 -7.68 22.03
CA GLU A 83 15.58 -7.52 23.43
C GLU A 83 16.48 -8.34 24.38
N ASP A 84 16.68 -9.62 24.08
CA ASP A 84 17.54 -10.50 24.87
C ASP A 84 19.00 -10.03 24.88
N ALA A 85 19.52 -9.57 23.74
CA ALA A 85 20.87 -9.03 23.65
C ALA A 85 21.03 -7.73 24.46
N VAL A 86 20.03 -6.84 24.44
CA VAL A 86 20.01 -5.62 25.25
C VAL A 86 20.03 -5.97 26.73
N GLU A 87 19.22 -6.95 27.15
CA GLU A 87 19.20 -7.42 28.54
C GLU A 87 20.57 -7.95 28.98
N ARG A 88 21.22 -8.79 28.15
CA ARG A 88 22.57 -9.29 28.44
C ARG A 88 23.60 -8.16 28.52
N ALA A 89 23.58 -7.22 27.58
CA ALA A 89 24.50 -6.08 27.60
C ALA A 89 24.33 -5.20 28.85
N ILE A 90 23.11 -5.10 29.40
CA ILE A 90 22.82 -4.42 30.66
C ILE A 90 23.40 -5.19 31.84
N GLN A 91 23.23 -6.51 31.88
CA GLN A 91 23.74 -7.38 32.94
C GLN A 91 25.28 -7.40 32.95
N ASP A 92 25.90 -7.46 31.77
CA ASP A 92 27.35 -7.44 31.60
C ASP A 92 27.95 -6.03 31.72
N GLN A 93 27.13 -5.00 31.93
CA GLN A 93 27.53 -3.59 32.01
C GLN A 93 28.39 -3.12 30.82
N ASN A 94 28.12 -3.68 29.63
CA ASN A 94 28.89 -3.38 28.43
C ASN A 94 28.29 -2.19 27.68
N LEU A 95 28.82 -0.99 27.97
CA LEU A 95 28.30 0.28 27.44
C LEU A 95 28.32 0.32 25.92
N THR A 96 29.43 -0.08 25.30
CA THR A 96 29.61 -0.04 23.85
C THR A 96 28.62 -0.94 23.15
N LEU A 97 28.47 -2.18 23.65
CA LEU A 97 27.51 -3.13 23.11
C LEU A 97 26.06 -2.63 23.29
N LEU A 98 25.73 -2.12 24.46
CA LEU A 98 24.39 -1.60 24.74
C LEU A 98 24.03 -0.42 23.81
N LEU A 99 24.95 0.52 23.59
CA LEU A 99 24.72 1.66 22.69
C LEU A 99 24.46 1.22 21.24
N HIS A 100 25.18 0.20 20.78
CA HIS A 100 25.00 -0.40 19.46
C HIS A 100 23.64 -1.08 19.36
N LEU A 101 23.31 -1.98 20.29
CA LEU A 101 22.04 -2.70 20.31
C LEU A 101 20.82 -1.77 20.41
N LEU A 102 20.93 -0.68 21.17
CA LEU A 102 19.89 0.34 21.26
C LEU A 102 19.72 1.13 19.94
N GLN A 103 20.78 1.30 19.16
CA GLN A 103 20.69 1.88 17.81
C GLN A 103 19.96 0.92 16.87
N ASP A 104 20.32 -0.35 16.89
CA ASP A 104 19.72 -1.39 16.05
C ASP A 104 18.24 -1.56 16.40
N TRP A 105 17.91 -1.62 17.70
CA TRP A 105 16.54 -1.64 18.17
C TRP A 105 15.71 -0.48 17.60
N ARG A 106 16.23 0.76 17.64
CA ARG A 106 15.53 1.92 17.05
C ARG A 106 15.27 1.71 15.56
N TRP A 107 16.25 1.24 14.81
CA TRP A 107 16.12 0.98 13.38
C TRP A 107 15.05 -0.08 13.08
N HIS A 108 15.15 -1.25 13.72
CA HIS A 108 14.22 -2.36 13.50
C HIS A 108 12.80 -2.03 13.97
N ALA A 109 12.64 -1.37 15.13
CA ALA A 109 11.34 -0.97 15.64
C ALA A 109 10.69 0.10 14.74
N SER A 110 11.45 1.10 14.29
CA SER A 110 10.95 2.10 13.34
C SER A 110 10.57 1.49 11.98
N ALA A 111 11.32 0.49 11.49
CA ALA A 111 10.94 -0.25 10.30
C ALA A 111 9.63 -1.02 10.51
N CYS A 112 9.47 -1.72 11.65
CA CYS A 112 8.23 -2.42 12.00
C CYS A 112 7.01 -1.50 11.96
N ARG A 113 7.14 -0.26 12.46
CA ARG A 113 6.06 0.73 12.44
C ARG A 113 5.54 1.03 11.03
N GLN A 114 6.39 0.97 9.99
CA GLN A 114 5.97 1.26 8.61
C GLN A 114 5.07 0.16 8.02
N TYR A 115 5.10 -1.04 8.60
CA TYR A 115 4.26 -2.15 8.16
C TYR A 115 2.90 -2.19 8.86
N LEU A 116 2.70 -1.39 9.90
CA LEU A 116 1.44 -1.29 10.63
C LEU A 116 0.46 -0.32 9.96
N ASP A 117 -0.83 -0.57 10.17
CA ASP A 117 -1.95 0.22 9.68
C ASP A 117 -2.60 0.99 10.84
N GLU A 118 -2.62 2.31 10.75
CA GLU A 118 -3.20 3.18 11.78
C GLU A 118 -4.73 3.08 11.87
N SER A 119 -5.40 2.56 10.84
CA SER A 119 -6.86 2.36 10.84
C SER A 119 -7.29 1.16 11.68
N ILE A 120 -6.37 0.23 11.98
CA ILE A 120 -6.63 -0.96 12.79
C ILE A 120 -6.22 -0.64 14.24
N GLU A 121 -7.19 -0.59 15.15
CA GLU A 121 -6.97 -0.17 16.55
C GLU A 121 -5.80 -0.91 17.24
N ALA A 122 -5.71 -2.22 17.06
CA ALA A 122 -4.66 -3.04 17.65
C ALA A 122 -3.26 -2.69 17.09
N GLU A 123 -3.17 -2.39 15.79
CA GLU A 123 -1.92 -1.98 15.14
C GLU A 123 -1.55 -0.54 15.50
N ALA A 124 -2.51 0.38 15.56
CA ALA A 124 -2.30 1.75 16.03
C ALA A 124 -1.75 1.80 17.47
N LYS A 125 -2.24 0.91 18.35
CA LYS A 125 -1.69 0.73 19.70
C LYS A 125 -0.23 0.27 19.64
N ALA A 126 0.09 -0.73 18.82
CA ALA A 126 1.47 -1.18 18.65
C ALA A 126 2.39 -0.10 18.07
N MET A 127 1.92 0.73 17.12
CA MET A 127 2.66 1.89 16.61
C MET A 127 3.00 2.88 17.72
N THR A 128 2.05 3.13 18.62
CA THR A 128 2.23 4.00 19.78
C THR A 128 3.28 3.44 20.74
N ASP A 129 3.25 2.13 21.01
CA ASP A 129 4.22 1.49 21.90
C ASP A 129 5.62 1.43 21.29
N ILE A 130 5.73 1.22 19.97
CA ILE A 130 6.98 1.36 19.22
C ILE A 130 7.53 2.78 19.41
N GLN A 131 6.70 3.81 19.23
CA GLN A 131 7.14 5.19 19.38
C GLN A 131 7.63 5.47 20.80
N LYS A 132 6.90 5.01 21.82
CA LYS A 132 7.32 5.14 23.23
C LYS A 132 8.66 4.45 23.48
N SER A 133 8.87 3.27 22.90
CA SER A 133 10.13 2.53 23.00
C SER A 133 11.28 3.29 22.36
N VAL A 134 11.12 3.76 21.12
CA VAL A 134 12.13 4.57 20.41
C VAL A 134 12.47 5.85 21.17
N THR A 135 11.48 6.55 21.72
CA THR A 135 11.69 7.75 22.54
C THR A 135 12.45 7.39 23.83
N ALA A 136 12.07 6.34 24.55
CA ALA A 136 12.77 5.92 25.76
C ALA A 136 14.24 5.59 25.50
N VAL A 137 14.54 4.92 24.38
CA VAL A 137 15.92 4.63 23.96
C VAL A 137 16.69 5.91 23.67
N THR A 138 16.07 6.86 22.98
CA THR A 138 16.67 8.16 22.66
C THR A 138 16.99 8.95 23.92
N ASP A 139 16.10 8.95 24.90
CA ASP A 139 16.28 9.61 26.19
C ASP A 139 17.37 8.94 27.05
N LEU A 140 17.56 7.62 26.90
CA LEU A 140 18.54 6.85 27.66
C LEU A 140 19.97 7.04 27.13
N LYS A 141 20.18 7.13 25.81
CA LYS A 141 21.51 7.26 25.19
C LYS A 141 22.42 8.33 25.83
N PRO A 142 22.00 9.59 26.04
CA PRO A 142 22.88 10.58 26.67
C PRO A 142 23.16 10.26 28.15
N LYS A 143 22.23 9.58 28.84
CA LYS A 143 22.38 9.20 30.25
C LYS A 143 23.36 8.06 30.43
N LEU A 144 23.42 7.13 29.48
CA LEU A 144 24.34 5.99 29.50
C LEU A 144 25.81 6.44 29.55
N LEU A 145 26.15 7.54 28.88
CA LEU A 145 27.51 8.10 28.92
C LEU A 145 27.90 8.63 30.31
N ALA A 146 26.92 8.90 31.17
CA ALA A 146 27.14 9.32 32.55
C ALA A 146 27.15 8.16 33.55
N PHE A 147 26.95 6.91 33.09
CA PHE A 147 26.98 5.75 33.97
C PHE A 147 28.40 5.54 34.51
N LYS A 148 28.49 5.34 35.82
CA LYS A 148 29.73 5.03 36.55
C LYS A 148 29.63 3.62 37.13
N GLY A 149 30.74 3.08 37.64
CA GLY A 149 30.80 1.72 38.20
C GLY A 149 29.81 1.45 39.34
N GLU A 150 29.34 2.49 40.05
CA GLU A 150 28.34 2.38 41.12
C GLU A 150 26.89 2.52 40.63
N THR A 151 26.68 2.81 39.33
CA THR A 151 25.32 2.97 38.79
C THR A 151 24.61 1.63 38.76
N ASP A 152 23.38 1.56 39.25
CA ASP A 152 22.53 0.39 39.02
C ASP A 152 21.96 0.47 37.59
N TRP A 153 22.57 -0.29 36.68
CA TRP A 153 22.16 -0.34 35.28
C TRP A 153 20.74 -0.89 35.10
N VAL A 154 20.34 -1.87 35.93
CA VAL A 154 19.03 -2.52 35.84
C VAL A 154 17.93 -1.51 36.18
N GLN A 155 18.13 -0.75 37.26
CA GLN A 155 17.21 0.30 37.66
C GLN A 155 17.20 1.45 36.64
N ALA A 156 18.39 1.92 36.23
CA ALA A 156 18.52 3.08 35.35
C ALA A 156 17.97 2.83 33.93
N THR A 157 18.00 1.58 33.44
CA THR A 157 17.45 1.18 32.14
C THR A 157 16.02 0.64 32.21
N GLY A 158 15.41 0.56 33.39
CA GLY A 158 14.10 -0.09 33.59
C GLY A 158 12.98 0.45 32.70
N ARG A 159 12.96 1.75 32.41
CA ARG A 159 11.99 2.35 31.47
C ARG A 159 12.14 1.78 30.06
N VAL A 160 13.37 1.69 29.56
CA VAL A 160 13.67 1.18 28.22
C VAL A 160 13.36 -0.31 28.14
N ARG A 161 13.78 -1.10 29.13
CA ARG A 161 13.46 -2.53 29.20
C ARG A 161 11.95 -2.77 29.12
N LYS A 162 11.18 -2.07 29.96
CA LYS A 162 9.71 -2.18 29.97
C LYS A 162 9.07 -1.83 28.63
N THR A 163 9.53 -0.79 27.94
CA THR A 163 8.95 -0.38 26.65
C THR A 163 9.37 -1.31 25.51
N ILE A 164 10.59 -1.84 25.53
CA ILE A 164 11.08 -2.87 24.59
C ILE A 164 10.23 -4.14 24.71
N THR A 165 10.09 -4.69 25.93
CA THR A 165 9.27 -5.87 26.19
C THR A 165 7.80 -5.63 25.84
N GLY A 166 7.28 -4.42 26.09
CA GLY A 166 5.92 -4.05 25.69
C GLY A 166 5.71 -4.14 24.17
N VAL A 167 6.70 -3.73 23.37
CA VAL A 167 6.65 -3.82 21.91
C VAL A 167 6.66 -5.28 21.45
N THR A 168 7.60 -6.10 21.93
CA THR A 168 7.69 -7.51 21.51
C THR A 168 6.48 -8.33 21.97
N ALA A 169 5.91 -8.03 23.14
CA ALA A 169 4.68 -8.65 23.62
C ALA A 169 3.47 -8.27 22.75
N ASN A 170 3.28 -6.98 22.45
CA ASN A 170 2.14 -6.51 21.67
C ASN A 170 2.22 -6.95 20.19
N LEU A 171 3.41 -6.89 19.58
CA LEU A 171 3.62 -7.44 18.23
C LEU A 171 3.45 -8.97 18.21
N GLY A 172 3.85 -9.68 19.28
CA GLY A 172 3.57 -11.10 19.47
C GLY A 172 2.07 -11.41 19.53
N ALA A 173 1.30 -10.60 20.24
CA ALA A 173 -0.15 -10.74 20.28
C ALA A 173 -0.81 -10.48 18.91
N LEU A 174 -0.34 -9.46 18.17
CA LEU A 174 -0.84 -9.15 16.83
C LEU A 174 -0.56 -10.28 15.83
N THR A 175 0.65 -10.81 15.81
CA THR A 175 1.02 -11.94 14.92
C THR A 175 0.22 -13.20 15.25
N ALA A 176 -0.04 -13.48 16.53
CA ALA A 176 -0.91 -14.58 16.94
C ALA A 176 -2.38 -14.38 16.49
N GLN A 177 -2.91 -13.16 16.58
CA GLN A 177 -4.28 -12.87 16.10
C GLN A 177 -4.41 -13.02 14.58
N ASN A 178 -3.37 -12.65 13.83
CA ASN A 178 -3.37 -12.74 12.37
C ASN A 178 -3.25 -14.17 11.87
N THR A 179 -2.50 -15.03 12.56
CA THR A 179 -2.39 -16.47 12.22
C THR A 179 -3.66 -17.28 12.53
N VAL A 180 -4.48 -16.86 13.49
CA VAL A 180 -5.76 -17.52 13.81
C VAL A 180 -6.88 -17.12 12.86
N LYS A 181 -6.75 -15.97 12.17
CA LYS A 181 -7.78 -15.44 11.25
C LYS A 181 -7.66 -15.89 9.80
N GLU A 182 -6.63 -16.66 9.40
CA GLU A 182 -6.61 -17.28 8.07
C GLU A 182 -7.73 -18.34 7.97
N PRO A 183 -8.75 -18.14 7.12
CA PRO A 183 -9.68 -19.21 6.79
C PRO A 183 -9.04 -20.17 5.77
N LYS A 184 -9.37 -21.45 5.93
CA LYS A 184 -9.12 -22.50 4.91
C LYS A 184 -9.71 -22.13 3.55
#